data_AF-A0A2D4HL29-F1
#
_entry.id   AF-A0A2D4HL29-F1
#
_cell.length_a   1.000
_cell.length_b   1.000
_cell.length_c   1.000
_cell.angle_alpha   90.00
_cell.angle_beta   90.00
_cell.angle_gamma   90.00
#
_symmetry.space_group_name_H-M   'P 1'
#
loop_
_entity.id
_entity.type
_entity.pdbx_description
1 polymer ?
#
loop_
_entity_poly.entity_id
_entity_poly.type
_entity_poly.pdbx_seq_one_letter_code
_entity_poly.pdbx_strand_id
1 'polypeptide(L)'
;YFIYEGYQGMVDGGENIVEVTWESVSSILQVGGTVIGSARCKAFRTREGRLKAACNLVKCGITNLCVIGGDGSLTGANLFREEWNGLLEELARNGEIEEEAVKSYAYLNIVGMVGSIDNDFCGTDMTIGTDSALHRIIEVVDAIMTTAQSHQRTFVLEVMGRHCGYLALVSALACGADYVFIPEYPPEEGWEDHMCGRLSENRARKKRLNIIIVSEGAIDSFNKPITSEQVKDLVVNRLGFDTRVTILGHVQRGGTPSAFDRILASRMGVEAVLALLEATPETPGCVVTLSGNLAVRLPLMECVQMTQDVQKAMDERRFKDAVELRGRSFTNNLNTYKLLSNKKPEGELPKSNFTVAVLNVGAPAAGMNAAVRSAVRLGITEGHKMLAVTDGFEGFSRGQIKEIKWGDVGGWTGQGGSILGTKRTLPGKYLEKIAEHMRAHCINALLVIGGFEAYLGLLELSTAREKYEAFCIPMVMVPATVSNNVPGSDFSIGADTALNTITDVSFFLLPSAYVAH
;
A
#
# COMPACT_ATOMS: atom_id res chain seq x y z
N TYR A 1 -7.12 24.67 18.38
CA TYR A 1 -7.25 25.62 17.26
C TYR A 1 -7.10 24.89 15.94
N PHE A 2 -7.91 25.23 14.94
CA PHE A 2 -7.58 25.00 13.53
C PHE A 2 -6.71 26.12 13.00
N ILE A 3 -5.82 25.76 12.07
CA ILE A 3 -5.04 26.69 11.27
C ILE A 3 -5.40 26.41 9.81
N TYR A 4 -6.18 27.29 9.19
CA TYR A 4 -6.64 27.14 7.82
C TYR A 4 -5.51 27.35 6.82
N GLU A 5 -5.61 26.72 5.64
CA GLU A 5 -4.65 26.86 4.53
C GLU A 5 -3.19 26.52 4.89
N GLY A 6 -2.98 25.70 5.92
CA GLY A 6 -1.68 25.24 6.39
C GLY A 6 -0.76 26.39 6.82
N TYR A 7 0.50 26.37 6.36
CA TYR A 7 1.45 27.43 6.71
C TYR A 7 1.02 28.82 6.23
N GLN A 8 0.20 28.90 5.18
CA GLN A 8 -0.27 30.21 4.69
C GLN A 8 -1.15 30.89 5.73
N GLY A 9 -2.18 30.21 6.24
CA GLY A 9 -3.01 30.79 7.30
C GLY A 9 -2.28 30.97 8.63
N MET A 10 -1.22 30.20 8.89
CA MET A 10 -0.33 30.46 10.04
C MET A 10 0.39 31.81 9.91
N VAL A 11 0.90 32.13 8.70
CA VAL A 11 1.56 33.40 8.40
C VAL A 11 0.55 34.55 8.38
N ASP A 12 -0.63 34.33 7.81
CA ASP A 12 -1.66 35.37 7.68
C ASP A 12 -2.32 35.68 9.03
N GLY A 13 -2.47 34.68 9.91
CA GLY A 13 -3.06 34.83 11.23
C GLY A 13 -4.53 35.22 11.20
N GLY A 14 -5.01 35.83 12.29
CA GLY A 14 -6.38 36.36 12.40
C GLY A 14 -7.43 35.27 12.22
N GLU A 15 -8.33 35.46 11.25
CA GLU A 15 -9.45 34.56 10.95
C GLU A 15 -9.01 33.15 10.50
N ASN A 16 -7.73 32.97 10.17
CA ASN A 16 -7.20 31.65 9.82
C ASN A 16 -6.86 30.78 11.04
N ILE A 17 -6.83 31.34 12.25
CA ILE A 17 -6.57 30.59 13.49
C ILE A 17 -7.82 30.61 14.36
N VAL A 18 -8.54 29.49 14.39
CA VAL A 18 -9.90 29.42 14.95
C VAL A 18 -9.97 28.40 16.06
N GLU A 19 -10.53 28.75 17.20
CA GLU A 19 -10.81 27.81 18.28
C GLU A 19 -11.92 26.83 17.85
N VAL A 20 -11.78 25.56 18.22
CA VAL A 20 -12.68 24.49 17.76
C VAL A 20 -13.32 23.79 18.92
N THR A 21 -14.57 23.37 18.73
CA THR A 21 -15.32 22.57 19.68
C THR A 21 -15.41 21.13 19.20
N TRP A 22 -16.03 20.27 20.02
CA TRP A 22 -16.29 18.88 19.68
C TRP A 22 -17.09 18.74 18.37
N GLU A 23 -18.06 19.63 18.16
CA GLU A 23 -18.94 19.63 17.00
C GLU A 23 -18.20 20.05 15.72
N SER A 24 -17.13 20.84 15.82
CA SER A 24 -16.35 21.35 14.68
C SER A 24 -15.68 20.24 13.85
N VAL A 25 -15.48 19.05 14.43
CA VAL A 25 -14.90 17.87 13.76
C VAL A 25 -15.93 16.77 13.46
N SER A 26 -17.22 17.06 13.66
CA SER A 26 -18.27 16.11 13.30
C SER A 26 -18.45 16.04 11.78
N SER A 27 -18.80 14.86 11.27
CA SER A 27 -19.08 14.63 9.84
C SER A 27 -17.90 14.85 8.88
N ILE A 28 -16.65 14.88 9.36
CA ILE A 28 -15.45 15.02 8.50
C ILE A 28 -14.75 13.70 8.19
N LEU A 29 -15.00 12.63 8.97
CA LEU A 29 -14.26 11.35 8.90
C LEU A 29 -14.30 10.70 7.51
N GLN A 30 -15.38 10.90 6.77
CA GLN A 30 -15.62 10.32 5.45
C GLN A 30 -15.25 11.22 4.28
N VAL A 31 -14.80 12.44 4.55
CA VAL A 31 -14.54 13.44 3.53
C VAL A 31 -13.09 13.34 3.09
N GLY A 32 -12.86 13.27 1.78
CA GLY A 32 -11.52 13.32 1.20
C GLY A 32 -10.93 14.72 1.25
N GLY A 33 -9.60 14.81 1.14
CA GLY A 33 -8.89 16.08 1.23
C GLY A 33 -8.81 16.58 2.68
N THR A 34 -8.82 17.91 2.85
CA THR A 34 -8.71 18.56 4.16
C THR A 34 -9.79 19.63 4.29
N VAL A 35 -10.58 19.55 5.36
CA VAL A 35 -11.64 20.53 5.66
C VAL A 35 -11.10 21.89 6.09
N ILE A 36 -9.83 21.93 6.53
CA ILE A 36 -9.13 23.17 6.91
C ILE A 36 -8.28 23.74 5.77
N GLY A 37 -8.35 23.16 4.57
CA GLY A 37 -7.55 23.62 3.43
C GLY A 37 -6.06 23.26 3.53
N SER A 38 -5.34 23.50 2.45
CA SER A 38 -3.89 23.29 2.35
C SER A 38 -3.34 24.15 1.22
N ALA A 39 -2.48 25.10 1.56
CA ALA A 39 -1.85 25.98 0.59
C ALA A 39 -0.32 25.85 0.60
N ARG A 40 0.28 25.91 -0.59
CA ARG A 40 1.74 26.08 -0.72
C ARG A 40 2.11 27.48 -0.23
N CYS A 41 2.82 27.57 0.88
CA CYS A 41 3.25 28.85 1.44
C CYS A 41 4.69 29.20 1.02
N LYS A 42 4.85 30.17 0.11
CA LYS A 42 6.18 30.71 -0.21
C LYS A 42 6.74 31.57 0.92
N ALA A 43 5.88 32.31 1.62
CA ALA A 43 6.28 33.19 2.71
C ALA A 43 6.96 32.42 3.85
N PHE A 44 6.46 31.24 4.20
CA PHE A 44 7.06 30.42 5.27
C PHE A 44 8.48 29.91 4.95
N ARG A 45 8.92 29.96 3.68
CA ARG A 45 10.31 29.66 3.31
C ARG A 45 11.27 30.77 3.71
N THR A 46 10.78 31.99 3.93
CA THR A 46 11.60 33.11 4.42
C THR A 46 11.50 33.24 5.93
N ARG A 47 12.56 33.76 6.55
CA ARG A 47 12.57 34.03 7.99
C ARG A 47 11.50 35.06 8.37
N GLU A 48 11.24 36.06 7.53
CA GLU A 48 10.17 37.05 7.74
C GLU A 48 8.78 36.40 7.84
N GLY A 49 8.48 35.43 6.96
CA GLY A 49 7.21 34.70 7.06
C GLY A 49 7.12 33.86 8.32
N ARG A 50 8.21 33.19 8.71
CA ARG A 50 8.27 32.44 9.97
C ARG A 50 8.13 33.35 11.21
N LEU A 51 8.70 34.55 11.17
CA LEU A 51 8.55 35.56 12.21
C LEU A 51 7.07 35.95 12.41
N LYS A 52 6.35 36.21 11.31
CA LYS A 52 4.89 36.49 11.34
C LYS A 52 4.10 35.31 11.89
N ALA A 53 4.41 34.10 11.45
CA ALA A 53 3.78 32.89 11.95
C ALA A 53 3.97 32.70 13.46
N ALA A 54 5.19 32.87 13.97
CA ALA A 54 5.49 32.80 15.40
C ALA A 54 4.71 33.86 16.20
N CYS A 55 4.65 35.09 15.69
CA CYS A 55 3.88 36.18 16.29
C CYS A 55 2.39 35.81 16.43
N ASN A 56 1.79 35.24 15.39
CA ASN A 56 0.38 34.83 15.40
C ASN A 56 0.10 33.68 16.36
N LEU A 57 0.99 32.69 16.44
CA LEU A 57 0.84 31.58 17.39
C LEU A 57 0.93 32.06 18.85
N VAL A 58 1.90 32.93 19.16
CA VAL A 58 2.08 33.50 20.50
C VAL A 58 0.87 34.34 20.92
N LYS A 59 0.28 35.14 20.01
CA LYS A 59 -0.94 35.90 20.28
C LYS A 59 -2.13 35.03 20.69
N CYS A 60 -2.17 33.78 20.24
CA CYS A 60 -3.19 32.80 20.60
C CYS A 60 -2.75 31.86 21.74
N GLY A 61 -1.56 32.05 22.32
CA GLY A 61 -1.01 31.17 23.35
C GLY A 61 -0.68 29.74 22.86
N ILE A 62 -0.39 29.58 21.56
CA ILE A 62 -0.15 28.28 20.93
C ILE A 62 1.35 27.98 20.89
N THR A 63 1.76 26.93 21.63
CA THR A 63 3.13 26.38 21.60
C THR A 63 3.19 24.88 21.30
N ASN A 64 2.04 24.23 21.16
CA ASN A 64 1.92 22.83 20.76
C ASN A 64 1.36 22.78 19.34
N LEU A 65 2.17 22.29 18.40
CA LEU A 65 1.83 22.30 16.98
C LEU A 65 1.82 20.87 16.42
N CYS A 66 0.65 20.43 15.95
CA CYS A 66 0.52 19.21 15.17
C CYS A 66 0.53 19.57 13.67
N VAL A 67 1.49 19.04 12.91
CA VAL A 67 1.63 19.29 11.47
C VAL A 67 1.30 18.02 10.70
N ILE A 68 0.20 18.05 9.94
CA ILE A 68 -0.23 16.95 9.07
C ILE A 68 0.17 17.29 7.63
N GLY A 69 1.09 16.52 7.03
CA GLY A 69 1.52 16.75 5.66
C GLY A 69 2.60 15.80 5.18
N GLY A 70 3.12 16.05 3.98
CA GLY A 70 4.23 15.27 3.41
C GLY A 70 5.60 15.77 3.87
N ASP A 71 6.65 15.20 3.27
CA ASP A 71 8.06 15.48 3.58
C ASP A 71 8.40 16.98 3.66
N GLY A 72 8.01 17.76 2.65
CA GLY A 72 8.29 19.20 2.62
C GLY A 72 7.63 19.98 3.76
N SER A 73 6.44 19.56 4.23
CA SER A 73 5.77 20.21 5.35
C SER A 73 6.48 19.91 6.66
N LEU A 74 6.90 18.66 6.86
CA LEU A 74 7.60 18.20 8.06
C LEU A 74 9.02 18.76 8.15
N THR A 75 9.71 18.89 7.02
CA THR A 75 10.99 19.62 6.92
C THR A 75 10.84 21.08 7.37
N GLY A 76 9.78 21.76 6.90
CA GLY A 76 9.48 23.13 7.30
C GLY A 76 9.16 23.27 8.80
N ALA A 77 8.47 22.29 9.37
CA ALA A 77 8.17 22.24 10.81
C ALA A 77 9.45 22.11 11.64
N ASN A 78 10.37 21.23 11.22
CA ASN A 78 11.65 21.05 11.91
C ASN A 78 12.46 22.37 11.93
N LEU A 79 12.61 23.01 10.78
CA LEU A 79 13.31 24.30 10.67
C LEU A 79 12.66 25.38 11.56
N PHE A 80 11.32 25.41 11.59
CA PHE A 80 10.59 26.38 12.41
C PHE A 80 10.84 26.19 13.91
N ARG A 81 10.93 24.94 14.37
CA ARG A 81 11.30 24.61 15.75
C ARG A 81 12.72 25.05 16.10
N GLU A 82 13.67 24.79 15.20
CA GLU A 82 15.08 25.17 15.40
C GLU A 82 15.26 26.69 15.50
N GLU A 83 14.51 27.45 14.69
CA GLU A 83 14.58 28.91 14.69
C GLU A 83 13.73 29.58 15.79
N TRP A 84 12.84 28.83 16.47
CA TRP A 84 11.78 29.37 17.34
C TRP A 84 12.26 30.42 18.35
N ASN A 85 13.30 30.10 19.14
CA ASN A 85 13.83 31.02 20.15
C ASN A 85 14.35 32.32 19.53
N GLY A 86 15.06 32.21 18.40
CA GLY A 86 15.57 33.39 17.69
C GLY A 86 14.47 34.25 17.08
N LEU A 87 13.32 33.65 16.72
CA LEU A 87 12.14 34.39 16.26
C LEU A 87 11.50 35.16 17.41
N LEU A 88 11.35 34.54 18.59
CA LEU A 88 10.76 35.21 19.76
C LEU A 88 11.62 36.39 20.26
N GLU A 89 12.95 36.22 20.31
CA GLU A 89 13.88 37.30 20.67
C GLU A 89 13.80 38.48 19.68
N GLU A 90 13.61 38.20 18.40
CA GLU A 90 13.45 39.21 17.37
C GLU A 90 12.11 39.94 17.49
N LEU A 91 11.02 39.22 17.73
CA LEU A 91 9.69 39.80 17.97
C LEU A 91 9.66 40.70 19.22
N ALA A 92 10.33 40.29 20.30
CA ALA A 92 10.42 41.11 21.51
C ALA A 92 11.23 42.39 21.29
N ARG A 93 12.36 42.30 20.57
CA ARG A 93 13.15 43.50 20.19
C ARG A 93 12.37 44.47 19.31
N ASN A 94 11.51 43.95 18.44
CA ASN A 94 10.65 44.76 17.57
C ASN A 94 9.42 45.33 18.30
N GLY A 95 9.19 44.95 19.56
CA GLY A 95 8.02 45.36 20.35
C GLY A 95 6.71 44.71 19.91
N GLU A 96 6.76 43.60 19.17
CA GLU A 96 5.57 42.87 18.72
C GLU A 96 4.99 41.93 19.78
N ILE A 97 5.84 41.47 20.70
CA ILE A 97 5.47 40.65 21.87
C ILE A 97 6.19 41.18 23.12
N GLU A 98 5.63 40.88 24.29
CA GLU A 98 6.26 41.24 25.57
C GLU A 98 7.45 40.32 25.89
N GLU A 99 8.46 40.82 26.61
CA GLU A 99 9.64 40.01 27.01
C GLU A 99 9.25 38.79 27.87
N GLU A 100 8.16 38.88 28.63
CA GLU A 100 7.65 37.76 29.44
C GLU A 100 7.04 36.64 28.59
N ALA A 101 6.51 36.99 27.40
CA ALA A 101 6.01 36.02 26.43
C ALA A 101 7.17 35.18 25.85
N VAL A 102 8.37 35.75 25.69
CA VAL A 102 9.55 35.00 25.22
C VAL A 102 9.87 33.85 26.18
N LYS A 103 9.73 34.05 27.50
CA LYS A 103 9.98 33.01 28.50
C LYS A 103 8.83 32.01 28.58
N SER A 104 7.60 32.51 28.61
CA SER A 104 6.40 31.68 28.77
C SER A 104 6.16 30.75 27.58
N TYR A 105 6.57 31.18 26.38
CA TYR A 105 6.40 30.43 25.13
C TYR A 105 7.73 29.97 24.53
N ALA A 106 8.81 29.91 25.32
CA ALA A 106 10.15 29.54 24.85
C ALA A 106 10.20 28.15 24.20
N TYR A 107 9.30 27.25 24.60
CA TYR A 107 9.30 25.89 24.09
C TYR A 107 8.19 25.67 23.06
N LEU A 108 8.58 25.47 21.81
CA LEU A 108 7.68 24.99 20.75
C LEU A 108 7.77 23.47 20.63
N ASN A 109 6.68 22.82 20.98
CA ASN A 109 6.50 21.40 20.82
C ASN A 109 5.89 21.10 19.44
N ILE A 110 6.53 20.20 18.70
CA ILE A 110 6.08 19.82 17.36
C ILE A 110 5.92 18.30 17.28
N VAL A 111 4.74 17.90 16.82
CA VAL A 111 4.46 16.53 16.39
C VAL A 111 4.01 16.54 14.93
N GLY A 112 4.66 15.72 14.12
CA GLY A 112 4.32 15.49 12.72
C GLY A 112 3.44 14.26 12.53
N MET A 113 2.55 14.31 11.55
CA MET A 113 1.86 13.15 10.99
C MET A 113 2.02 13.16 9.47
N VAL A 114 2.31 12.00 8.89
CA VAL A 114 2.58 11.90 7.45
C VAL A 114 1.28 11.72 6.67
N GLY A 115 0.80 12.81 6.07
CA GLY A 115 -0.31 12.83 5.12
C GLY A 115 0.21 12.92 3.69
N SER A 116 0.34 11.77 3.02
CA SER A 116 0.87 11.65 1.66
C SER A 116 0.30 10.40 1.00
N ILE A 117 -0.03 10.49 -0.29
CA ILE A 117 -0.42 9.31 -1.08
C ILE A 117 0.80 8.52 -1.57
N ASP A 118 1.97 9.16 -1.62
CA ASP A 118 3.15 8.66 -2.32
C ASP A 118 3.91 7.60 -1.50
N ASN A 119 3.63 7.48 -0.19
CA ASN A 119 4.40 6.68 0.78
C ASN A 119 5.90 6.96 0.70
N ASP A 120 6.24 8.25 0.63
CA ASP A 120 7.58 8.77 0.33
C ASP A 120 8.41 9.10 1.58
N PHE A 121 7.81 9.08 2.76
CA PHE A 121 8.47 9.41 4.02
C PHE A 121 9.14 8.19 4.66
N CYS A 122 10.44 8.29 4.96
CA CYS A 122 11.16 7.18 5.58
C CYS A 122 10.84 7.06 7.07
N GLY A 123 10.82 5.81 7.58
CA GLY A 123 10.49 5.51 8.99
C GLY A 123 9.01 5.21 9.25
N THR A 124 8.16 5.23 8.23
CA THR A 124 6.78 4.73 8.33
C THR A 124 6.56 3.56 7.38
N ASP A 125 5.82 2.55 7.81
CA ASP A 125 5.41 1.45 6.93
C ASP A 125 4.35 1.93 5.91
N MET A 126 3.50 2.88 6.32
CA MET A 126 2.41 3.45 5.53
C MET A 126 2.16 4.92 5.87
N THR A 127 1.81 5.73 4.88
CA THR A 127 1.36 7.12 5.06
C THR A 127 -0.15 7.25 4.90
N ILE A 128 -0.76 8.25 5.56
CA ILE A 128 -2.19 8.52 5.45
C ILE A 128 -2.50 8.96 4.01
N GLY A 129 -3.36 8.20 3.34
CA GLY A 129 -3.87 8.47 2.00
C GLY A 129 -3.37 7.51 0.94
N THR A 130 -2.31 6.73 1.20
CA THR A 130 -1.75 5.80 0.21
C THR A 130 -2.73 4.70 -0.15
N ASP A 131 -3.41 4.12 0.83
CA ASP A 131 -4.39 3.05 0.57
C ASP A 131 -5.61 3.59 -0.19
N SER A 132 -6.08 4.78 0.17
CA SER A 132 -7.16 5.48 -0.54
C SER A 132 -6.79 5.78 -2.00
N ALA A 133 -5.56 6.25 -2.25
CA ALA A 133 -5.07 6.50 -3.60
C ALA A 133 -4.94 5.22 -4.41
N LEU A 134 -4.46 4.13 -3.80
CA LEU A 134 -4.39 2.81 -4.42
C LEU A 134 -5.79 2.33 -4.82
N HIS A 135 -6.81 2.52 -3.97
CA HIS A 135 -8.21 2.21 -4.35
C HIS A 135 -8.62 2.95 -5.62
N ARG A 136 -8.34 4.26 -5.73
CA ARG A 136 -8.65 5.04 -6.94
C ARG A 136 -7.94 4.49 -8.18
N ILE A 137 -6.69 4.07 -8.06
CA ILE A 137 -5.93 3.50 -9.18
C ILE A 137 -6.55 2.18 -9.62
N ILE A 138 -6.81 1.27 -8.68
CA ILE A 138 -7.34 -0.06 -9.00
C ILE A 138 -8.76 0.02 -9.56
N GLU A 139 -9.61 0.92 -9.07
CA GLU A 139 -10.92 1.16 -9.68
C GLU A 139 -10.82 1.57 -11.15
N VAL A 140 -9.89 2.46 -11.48
CA VAL A 140 -9.65 2.88 -12.87
C VAL A 140 -9.09 1.71 -13.70
N VAL A 141 -8.13 0.96 -13.15
CA VAL A 141 -7.54 -0.19 -13.82
C VAL A 141 -8.62 -1.24 -14.13
N ASP A 142 -9.45 -1.60 -13.16
CA ASP A 142 -10.51 -2.59 -13.31
C ASP A 142 -11.58 -2.12 -14.31
N ALA A 143 -11.95 -0.83 -14.26
CA ALA A 143 -12.85 -0.24 -15.25
C ALA A 143 -12.27 -0.34 -16.68
N ILE A 144 -10.98 -0.05 -16.85
CA ILE A 144 -10.29 -0.12 -18.15
C ILE A 144 -10.15 -1.57 -18.62
N MET A 145 -9.88 -2.53 -17.73
CA MET A 145 -9.66 -3.94 -18.07
C MET A 145 -10.79 -4.52 -18.92
N THR A 146 -12.04 -4.19 -18.61
CA THR A 146 -13.21 -4.67 -19.37
C THR A 146 -13.17 -4.22 -20.84
N THR A 147 -12.82 -2.96 -21.09
CA THR A 147 -12.68 -2.40 -22.45
C THR A 147 -11.46 -2.94 -23.18
N ALA A 148 -10.35 -3.15 -22.45
CA ALA A 148 -9.10 -3.68 -22.99
C ALA A 148 -9.25 -5.13 -23.46
N GLN A 149 -10.00 -5.96 -22.71
CA GLN A 149 -10.28 -7.35 -23.09
C GLN A 149 -11.07 -7.44 -24.39
N SER A 150 -12.04 -6.55 -24.60
CA SER A 150 -12.87 -6.55 -25.81
C SER A 150 -12.06 -6.29 -27.07
N HIS A 151 -11.17 -5.29 -27.04
CA HIS A 151 -10.42 -4.83 -28.21
C HIS A 151 -8.97 -5.31 -28.29
N GLN A 152 -8.57 -6.18 -27.38
CA GLN A 152 -7.25 -6.76 -27.38
C GLN A 152 -6.10 -5.72 -27.22
N ARG A 153 -6.32 -4.68 -26.42
CA ARG A 153 -5.47 -3.48 -26.31
C ARG A 153 -4.37 -3.58 -25.25
N THR A 154 -3.34 -2.77 -25.43
CA THR A 154 -2.35 -2.46 -24.40
C THR A 154 -2.67 -1.10 -23.77
N PHE A 155 -2.65 -1.02 -22.45
CA PHE A 155 -2.81 0.23 -21.71
C PHE A 155 -1.54 0.59 -20.96
N VAL A 156 -1.10 1.82 -21.13
CA VAL A 156 -0.03 2.46 -20.35
C VAL A 156 -0.70 3.43 -19.39
N LEU A 157 -0.59 3.15 -18.09
CA LEU A 157 -1.24 3.92 -17.03
C LEU A 157 -0.20 4.71 -16.24
N GLU A 158 -0.31 6.03 -16.27
CA GLU A 158 0.57 6.91 -15.50
C GLU A 158 -0.05 7.19 -14.13
N VAL A 159 0.71 6.89 -13.08
CA VAL A 159 0.31 7.03 -11.68
C VAL A 159 1.21 8.02 -10.94
N MET A 160 0.64 8.67 -9.92
CA MET A 160 1.36 9.59 -9.05
C MET A 160 2.47 8.88 -8.27
N GLY A 161 3.37 9.69 -7.74
CA GLY A 161 4.49 9.20 -6.94
C GLY A 161 5.65 10.19 -6.89
N ARG A 162 5.70 11.18 -7.81
CA ARG A 162 6.80 12.15 -7.98
C ARG A 162 8.19 11.51 -8.04
N HIS A 163 8.79 11.20 -6.90
CA HIS A 163 10.12 10.58 -6.78
C HIS A 163 10.06 9.23 -6.02
N CYS A 164 8.86 8.71 -5.78
CA CYS A 164 8.58 7.45 -5.10
C CYS A 164 7.80 6.52 -6.02
N GLY A 165 8.29 5.29 -6.17
CA GLY A 165 7.67 4.25 -6.98
C GLY A 165 6.66 3.39 -6.23
N TYR A 166 6.41 3.63 -4.93
CA TYR A 166 5.60 2.74 -4.09
C TYR A 166 4.20 2.53 -4.67
N LEU A 167 3.53 3.63 -5.02
CA LEU A 167 2.17 3.58 -5.54
C LEU A 167 2.09 2.83 -6.88
N ALA A 168 3.07 3.03 -7.77
CA ALA A 168 3.19 2.27 -9.02
C ALA A 168 3.46 0.78 -8.80
N LEU A 169 4.37 0.45 -7.89
CA LEU A 169 4.75 -0.92 -7.58
C LEU A 169 3.58 -1.71 -6.98
N VAL A 170 2.92 -1.14 -5.97
CA VAL A 170 1.78 -1.79 -5.31
C VAL A 170 0.59 -1.88 -6.27
N SER A 171 0.36 -0.85 -7.09
CA SER A 171 -0.67 -0.91 -8.15
C SER A 171 -0.39 -2.03 -9.14
N ALA A 172 0.86 -2.17 -9.59
CA ALA A 172 1.27 -3.23 -10.50
C ALA A 172 1.09 -4.63 -9.89
N LEU A 173 1.37 -4.79 -8.59
CA LEU A 173 1.15 -6.04 -7.87
C LEU A 173 -0.35 -6.36 -7.74
N ALA A 174 -1.16 -5.37 -7.38
CA ALA A 174 -2.60 -5.49 -7.12
C ALA A 174 -3.43 -5.76 -8.39
N CYS A 175 -3.05 -5.22 -9.55
CA CYS A 175 -3.73 -5.54 -10.82
C CYS A 175 -3.05 -6.67 -11.60
N GLY A 176 -1.87 -7.13 -11.18
CA GLY A 176 -1.08 -8.11 -11.91
C GLY A 176 -0.59 -7.58 -13.26
N ALA A 177 -0.06 -6.35 -13.25
CA ALA A 177 0.50 -5.68 -14.42
C ALA A 177 1.62 -6.50 -15.09
N ASP A 178 1.79 -6.27 -16.39
CA ASP A 178 2.79 -6.96 -17.21
C ASP A 178 4.16 -6.31 -17.12
N TYR A 179 4.20 -5.01 -16.88
CA TYR A 179 5.43 -4.25 -16.67
C TYR A 179 5.16 -3.05 -15.75
N VAL A 180 6.19 -2.63 -15.00
CA VAL A 180 6.13 -1.46 -14.13
C VAL A 180 7.42 -0.67 -14.26
N PHE A 181 7.31 0.65 -14.29
CA PHE A 181 8.46 1.56 -14.25
C PHE A 181 8.42 2.37 -12.95
N ILE A 182 9.48 2.25 -12.15
CA ILE A 182 9.65 2.96 -10.87
C ILE A 182 11.05 3.58 -10.79
N PRO A 183 11.21 4.76 -10.18
CA PRO A 183 12.51 5.43 -10.08
C PRO A 183 13.55 4.66 -9.26
N GLU A 184 13.13 3.93 -8.23
CA GLU A 184 14.06 3.19 -7.36
C GLU A 184 14.62 1.93 -8.02
N TYR A 185 13.95 1.40 -9.04
CA TYR A 185 14.39 0.23 -9.80
C TYR A 185 14.23 0.51 -11.30
N PRO A 186 15.11 1.36 -11.86
CA PRO A 186 15.07 1.66 -13.28
C PRO A 186 15.32 0.39 -14.09
N PRO A 187 14.74 0.29 -15.29
CA PRO A 187 14.98 -0.85 -16.17
C PRO A 187 16.45 -0.90 -16.62
N GLU A 188 16.98 -2.11 -16.78
CA GLU A 188 18.32 -2.34 -17.33
C GLU A 188 18.38 -1.99 -18.83
N GLU A 189 19.59 -1.83 -19.38
CA GLU A 189 19.75 -1.62 -20.83
C GLU A 189 19.13 -2.78 -21.63
N GLY A 190 18.45 -2.46 -22.74
CA GLY A 190 17.74 -3.45 -23.56
C GLY A 190 16.37 -3.85 -23.00
N TRP A 191 15.84 -3.11 -22.01
CA TRP A 191 14.50 -3.35 -21.48
C TRP A 191 13.41 -3.25 -22.55
N GLU A 192 13.63 -2.49 -23.61
CA GLU A 192 12.69 -2.33 -24.72
C GLU A 192 12.42 -3.68 -25.40
N ASP A 193 13.49 -4.43 -25.69
CA ASP A 193 13.40 -5.76 -26.29
C ASP A 193 12.79 -6.76 -25.31
N HIS A 194 13.22 -6.72 -24.05
CA HIS A 194 12.69 -7.60 -23.01
C HIS A 194 11.18 -7.38 -22.76
N MET A 195 10.75 -6.12 -22.69
CA MET A 195 9.34 -5.77 -22.55
C MET A 195 8.54 -6.21 -23.78
N CYS A 196 9.00 -5.88 -25.00
CA CYS A 196 8.33 -6.30 -26.23
C CYS A 196 8.22 -7.84 -26.36
N GLY A 197 9.27 -8.56 -25.98
CA GLY A 197 9.27 -10.03 -25.91
C GLY A 197 8.18 -10.55 -24.97
N ARG A 198 8.12 -10.02 -23.74
CA ARG A 198 7.10 -10.39 -22.74
C ARG A 198 5.67 -10.13 -23.25
N LEU A 199 5.42 -8.94 -23.81
CA LEU A 199 4.09 -8.58 -24.31
C LEU A 199 3.65 -9.47 -25.49
N SER A 200 4.60 -9.88 -26.32
CA SER A 200 4.37 -10.83 -27.42
C SER A 200 4.07 -12.23 -26.91
N GLU A 201 4.81 -12.72 -25.91
CA GLU A 201 4.53 -14.00 -25.26
C GLU A 201 3.15 -14.03 -24.62
N ASN A 202 2.76 -12.95 -23.95
CA ASN A 202 1.43 -12.82 -23.37
C ASN A 202 0.34 -12.99 -24.44
N ARG A 203 0.51 -12.34 -25.60
CA ARG A 203 -0.40 -12.47 -26.74
C ARG A 203 -0.42 -13.90 -27.28
N ALA A 204 0.74 -14.55 -27.40
CA ALA A 204 0.84 -15.95 -27.82
C ALA A 204 0.12 -16.91 -26.84
N ARG A 205 0.14 -16.59 -25.54
CA ARG A 205 -0.63 -17.28 -24.50
C ARG A 205 -2.12 -16.90 -24.49
N LYS A 206 -2.60 -16.22 -25.52
CA LYS A 206 -3.99 -15.74 -25.69
C LYS A 206 -4.43 -14.74 -24.61
N LYS A 207 -3.49 -14.09 -23.91
CA LYS A 207 -3.83 -12.95 -23.05
C LYS A 207 -4.36 -11.83 -23.94
N ARG A 208 -5.57 -11.37 -23.63
CA ARG A 208 -6.27 -10.40 -24.48
C ARG A 208 -5.79 -8.98 -24.25
N LEU A 209 -5.35 -8.63 -23.05
CA LEU A 209 -4.90 -7.28 -22.71
C LEU A 209 -3.48 -7.28 -22.16
N ASN A 210 -2.80 -6.13 -22.25
CA ASN A 210 -1.61 -5.87 -21.46
C ASN A 210 -1.77 -4.56 -20.66
N ILE A 211 -1.27 -4.54 -19.43
CA ILE A 211 -1.25 -3.35 -18.57
C ILE A 211 0.20 -3.04 -18.20
N ILE A 212 0.61 -1.81 -18.43
CA ILE A 212 1.90 -1.26 -18.06
C ILE A 212 1.63 -0.09 -17.11
N ILE A 213 2.23 -0.13 -15.92
CA ILE A 213 2.13 0.96 -14.94
C ILE A 213 3.42 1.79 -15.01
N VAL A 214 3.28 3.11 -15.13
CA VAL A 214 4.40 4.05 -15.21
C VAL A 214 4.27 5.06 -14.06
N SER A 215 5.26 5.14 -13.18
CA SER A 215 5.32 6.21 -12.20
C SER A 215 5.62 7.54 -12.90
N GLU A 216 5.04 8.66 -12.43
CA GLU A 216 5.42 10.02 -12.84
C GLU A 216 6.95 10.26 -12.80
N GLY A 217 7.63 9.63 -11.84
CA GLY A 217 9.08 9.73 -11.65
C GLY A 217 9.91 8.70 -12.40
N ALA A 218 9.33 7.92 -13.33
CA ALA A 218 10.04 6.85 -14.01
C ALA A 218 11.29 7.36 -14.76
N ILE A 219 12.41 6.68 -14.55
CA ILE A 219 13.72 6.99 -15.13
C ILE A 219 14.42 5.73 -15.61
N ASP A 220 15.35 5.88 -16.53
CA ASP A 220 16.32 4.84 -16.92
C ASP A 220 17.54 4.82 -15.97
N SER A 221 18.46 3.88 -16.19
CA SER A 221 19.71 3.73 -15.44
C SER A 221 20.65 4.94 -15.52
N PHE A 222 20.39 5.88 -16.43
CA PHE A 222 21.15 7.12 -16.63
C PHE A 222 20.45 8.36 -16.06
N ASN A 223 19.33 8.20 -15.34
CA ASN A 223 18.44 9.25 -14.83
C ASN A 223 17.72 10.05 -15.93
N LYS A 224 17.52 9.46 -17.11
CA LYS A 224 16.67 10.06 -18.14
C LYS A 224 15.22 9.66 -17.92
N PRO A 225 14.26 10.61 -17.98
CA PRO A 225 12.85 10.31 -17.82
C PRO A 225 12.34 9.31 -18.86
N ILE A 226 11.60 8.30 -18.41
CA ILE A 226 10.84 7.37 -19.25
C ILE A 226 9.38 7.80 -19.22
N THR A 227 8.85 8.29 -20.35
CA THR A 227 7.48 8.81 -20.39
C THR A 227 6.48 7.76 -20.86
N SER A 228 5.22 7.91 -20.43
CA SER A 228 4.13 7.03 -20.87
C SER A 228 3.93 7.03 -22.39
N GLU A 229 4.11 8.17 -23.05
CA GLU A 229 4.06 8.27 -24.52
C GLU A 229 5.23 7.54 -25.19
N GLN A 230 6.46 7.62 -24.64
CA GLN A 230 7.59 6.84 -25.17
C GLN A 230 7.31 5.33 -25.11
N VAL A 231 6.76 4.84 -23.99
CA VAL A 231 6.40 3.42 -23.83
C VAL A 231 5.32 3.01 -24.84
N LYS A 232 4.30 3.85 -25.04
CA LYS A 232 3.26 3.62 -26.05
C LYS A 232 3.85 3.56 -27.46
N ASP A 233 4.64 4.56 -27.85
CA ASP A 233 5.26 4.61 -29.18
C ASP A 233 6.14 3.39 -29.43
N LEU A 234 6.89 2.95 -28.41
CA LEU A 234 7.69 1.73 -28.48
C LEU A 234 6.83 0.50 -28.78
N VAL A 235 5.73 0.31 -28.05
CA VAL A 235 4.81 -0.84 -28.25
C VAL A 235 4.14 -0.77 -29.63
N VAL A 236 3.71 0.42 -30.06
CA VAL A 236 3.08 0.60 -31.38
C VAL A 236 4.07 0.30 -32.50
N ASN A 237 5.28 0.85 -32.44
CA ASN A 237 6.25 0.74 -33.52
C ASN A 237 6.85 -0.67 -33.63
N ARG A 238 7.11 -1.34 -32.50
CA ARG A 238 7.75 -2.67 -32.52
C ARG A 238 6.76 -3.83 -32.62
N LEU A 239 5.57 -3.71 -32.01
CA LEU A 239 4.61 -4.81 -31.90
C LEU A 239 3.33 -4.60 -32.71
N GLY A 240 3.03 -3.36 -33.13
CA GLY A 240 1.80 -3.04 -33.84
C GLY A 240 0.53 -3.19 -32.99
N PHE A 241 0.64 -3.22 -31.66
CA PHE A 241 -0.52 -3.36 -30.78
C PHE A 241 -1.25 -2.01 -30.63
N ASP A 242 -2.60 -2.02 -30.68
CA ASP A 242 -3.42 -0.84 -30.35
C ASP A 242 -3.18 -0.47 -28.87
N THR A 243 -2.49 0.64 -28.67
CA THR A 243 -1.96 1.07 -27.37
C THR A 243 -2.49 2.43 -26.99
N ARG A 244 -2.96 2.56 -25.75
CA ARG A 244 -3.53 3.80 -25.20
C ARG A 244 -2.79 4.21 -23.94
N VAL A 245 -2.62 5.51 -23.77
CA VAL A 245 -2.09 6.12 -22.54
C VAL A 245 -3.26 6.68 -21.75
N THR A 246 -3.23 6.52 -20.44
CA THR A 246 -4.18 7.17 -19.54
C THR A 246 -3.42 7.70 -18.34
N ILE A 247 -3.43 9.02 -18.20
CA ILE A 247 -2.82 9.74 -17.08
C ILE A 247 -3.92 9.95 -16.04
N LEU A 248 -3.84 9.25 -14.89
CA LEU A 248 -4.89 9.31 -13.88
C LEU A 248 -4.98 10.68 -13.21
N GLY A 249 -3.82 11.33 -13.03
CA GLY A 249 -3.72 12.65 -12.42
C GLY A 249 -4.36 12.71 -11.03
N HIS A 250 -5.08 13.79 -10.76
CA HIS A 250 -5.58 14.14 -9.42
C HIS A 250 -6.74 13.28 -8.92
N VAL A 251 -7.30 12.39 -9.74
CA VAL A 251 -8.29 11.39 -9.27
C VAL A 251 -7.72 10.59 -8.10
N GLN A 252 -6.41 10.35 -8.08
CA GLN A 252 -5.68 9.62 -7.05
C GLN A 252 -5.66 10.33 -5.68
N ARG A 253 -5.98 11.63 -5.62
CA ARG A 253 -6.07 12.41 -4.37
C ARG A 253 -7.50 12.65 -3.91
N GLY A 254 -8.47 12.33 -4.76
CA GLY A 254 -9.90 12.51 -4.51
C GLY A 254 -10.56 11.24 -3.99
N GLY A 255 -11.88 11.30 -3.85
CA GLY A 255 -12.68 10.20 -3.31
C GLY A 255 -12.75 10.22 -1.79
N THR A 256 -13.43 9.21 -1.24
CA THR A 256 -13.55 9.01 0.21
C THR A 256 -12.33 8.26 0.74
N PRO A 257 -11.88 8.54 1.98
CA PRO A 257 -10.83 7.75 2.60
C PRO A 257 -11.24 6.29 2.74
N SER A 258 -10.31 5.34 2.53
CA SER A 258 -10.55 3.92 2.77
C SER A 258 -10.72 3.63 4.27
N ALA A 259 -11.25 2.45 4.62
CA ALA A 259 -11.35 2.03 6.01
C ALA A 259 -9.97 2.04 6.71
N PHE A 260 -8.93 1.59 6.00
CA PHE A 260 -7.55 1.58 6.49
C PHE A 260 -7.07 3.00 6.83
N ASP A 261 -7.16 3.95 5.90
CA ASP A 261 -6.67 5.31 6.11
C ASP A 261 -7.44 6.04 7.23
N ARG A 262 -8.74 5.77 7.40
CA ARG A 262 -9.52 6.33 8.52
C ARG A 262 -9.04 5.83 9.87
N ILE A 263 -8.86 4.51 10.00
CA ILE A 263 -8.40 3.89 11.24
C ILE A 263 -6.97 4.34 11.53
N LEU A 264 -6.10 4.35 10.52
CA LEU A 264 -4.72 4.81 10.61
C LEU A 264 -4.65 6.27 11.07
N ALA A 265 -5.33 7.18 10.38
CA ALA A 265 -5.35 8.61 10.72
C ALA A 265 -5.93 8.85 12.12
N SER A 266 -6.98 8.12 12.51
CA SER A 266 -7.58 8.23 13.84
C SER A 266 -6.61 7.80 14.94
N ARG A 267 -5.94 6.64 14.76
CA ARG A 267 -4.93 6.14 15.71
C ARG A 267 -3.75 7.10 15.85
N MET A 268 -3.23 7.61 14.72
CA MET A 268 -2.10 8.53 14.74
C MET A 268 -2.48 9.91 15.28
N GLY A 269 -3.71 10.38 15.06
CA GLY A 269 -4.20 11.63 15.64
C GLY A 269 -4.26 11.57 17.16
N VAL A 270 -4.76 10.47 17.73
CA VAL A 270 -4.75 10.24 19.19
C VAL A 270 -3.31 10.21 19.71
N GLU A 271 -2.44 9.43 19.08
CA GLU A 271 -1.04 9.31 19.50
C GLU A 271 -0.29 10.65 19.39
N ALA A 272 -0.61 11.48 18.40
CA ALA A 272 0.00 12.80 18.25
C ALA A 272 -0.38 13.75 19.39
N VAL A 273 -1.63 13.71 19.85
CA VAL A 273 -2.06 14.49 21.01
C VAL A 273 -1.37 13.99 22.28
N LEU A 274 -1.28 12.68 22.49
CA LEU A 274 -0.55 12.11 23.63
C LEU A 274 0.92 12.50 23.61
N ALA A 275 1.57 12.42 22.43
CA ALA A 275 2.95 12.86 22.24
C ALA A 275 3.15 14.34 22.57
N LEU A 276 2.20 15.21 22.21
CA LEU A 276 2.27 16.63 22.56
C LEU A 276 2.14 16.85 24.08
N LEU A 277 1.22 16.14 24.74
CA LEU A 277 0.98 16.28 26.19
C LEU A 277 2.13 15.72 27.05
N GLU A 278 2.82 14.70 26.56
CA GLU A 278 3.93 14.05 27.26
C GLU A 278 5.28 14.72 26.97
N ALA A 279 5.36 15.61 25.98
CA ALA A 279 6.60 16.25 25.59
C ALA A 279 7.15 17.16 26.70
N THR A 280 8.47 17.15 26.83
CA THR A 280 9.24 18.01 27.72
C THR A 280 10.17 18.89 26.90
N PRO A 281 10.73 19.98 27.44
CA PRO A 281 11.67 20.85 26.72
C PRO A 281 12.83 20.12 26.04
N GLU A 282 13.27 18.99 26.61
CA GLU A 282 14.35 18.15 26.12
C GLU A 282 13.90 17.16 25.03
N THR A 283 12.58 16.91 24.89
CA THR A 283 12.02 16.00 23.91
C THR A 283 12.18 16.61 22.50
N PRO A 284 12.84 15.90 21.56
CA PRO A 284 12.92 16.36 20.19
C PRO A 284 11.55 16.30 19.52
N GLY A 285 11.34 17.14 18.50
CA GLY A 285 10.16 17.02 17.64
C GLY A 285 10.10 15.62 17.03
N CYS A 286 8.93 15.01 17.04
CA CYS A 286 8.75 13.64 16.57
C CYS A 286 7.71 13.56 15.44
N VAL A 287 7.75 12.46 14.69
CA VAL A 287 6.69 12.07 13.76
C VAL A 287 6.01 10.84 14.31
N VAL A 288 4.68 10.87 14.33
CA VAL A 288 3.88 9.68 14.61
C VAL A 288 3.76 8.87 13.32
N THR A 289 4.23 7.63 13.36
CA THR A 289 4.25 6.71 12.23
C THR A 289 3.61 5.37 12.59
N LEU A 290 3.39 4.53 11.57
CA LEU A 290 3.00 3.14 11.75
C LEU A 290 4.23 2.25 11.57
N SER A 291 4.53 1.40 12.54
CA SER A 291 5.54 0.35 12.41
C SER A 291 5.01 -0.95 13.00
N GLY A 292 4.98 -2.02 12.20
CA GLY A 292 4.51 -3.34 12.67
C GLY A 292 3.08 -3.32 13.20
N ASN A 293 2.19 -2.54 12.57
CA ASN A 293 0.81 -2.29 13.01
C ASN A 293 0.69 -1.62 14.40
N LEU A 294 1.73 -0.97 14.90
CA LEU A 294 1.70 -0.15 16.12
C LEU A 294 2.02 1.30 15.79
N ALA A 295 1.40 2.23 16.52
CA ALA A 295 1.76 3.64 16.42
C ALA A 295 3.07 3.85 17.18
N VAL A 296 4.05 4.48 16.54
CA VAL A 296 5.37 4.74 17.12
C VAL A 296 5.75 6.20 16.90
N ARG A 297 6.62 6.73 17.77
CA ARG A 297 7.16 8.09 17.66
C ARG A 297 8.60 8.00 17.22
N LEU A 298 8.94 8.65 16.10
CA LEU A 298 10.30 8.70 15.59
C LEU A 298 10.85 10.13 15.60
N PRO A 299 12.16 10.34 15.82
CA PRO A 299 12.76 11.66 15.71
C PRO A 299 12.53 12.25 14.32
N LEU A 300 11.90 13.43 14.26
CA LEU A 300 11.52 14.06 12.99
C LEU A 300 12.73 14.30 12.08
N MET A 301 13.83 14.77 12.65
CA MET A 301 15.06 15.10 11.92
C MET A 301 15.67 13.87 11.23
N GLU A 302 15.67 12.72 11.91
CA GLU A 302 16.22 11.47 11.35
C GLU A 302 15.37 11.00 10.17
N CYS A 303 14.05 11.03 10.28
CA CYS A 303 13.15 10.63 9.19
C CYS A 303 13.27 11.54 7.95
N VAL A 304 13.40 12.85 8.15
CA VAL A 304 13.63 13.82 7.06
C VAL A 304 14.98 13.54 6.38
N GLN A 305 16.05 13.33 7.16
CA GLN A 305 17.37 13.04 6.62
C GLN A 305 17.37 11.76 5.78
N MET A 306 16.78 10.67 6.30
CA MET A 306 16.67 9.40 5.57
C MET A 306 15.91 9.56 4.25
N THR A 307 14.86 10.40 4.23
CA THR A 307 14.08 10.66 3.01
C THR A 307 14.92 11.37 1.94
N GLN A 308 15.74 12.34 2.35
CA GLN A 308 16.68 13.03 1.45
C GLN A 308 17.78 12.09 0.95
N ASP A 309 18.25 11.16 1.80
CA ASP A 309 19.27 10.18 1.42
C ASP A 309 18.79 9.23 0.32
N VAL A 310 17.49 8.91 0.26
CA VAL A 310 16.92 8.14 -0.85
C VAL A 310 17.05 8.91 -2.17
N GLN A 311 16.68 10.18 -2.18
CA GLN A 311 16.80 11.02 -3.38
C GLN A 311 18.25 11.12 -3.83
N LYS A 312 19.16 11.36 -2.87
CA LYS A 312 20.60 11.41 -3.13
C LYS A 312 21.12 10.10 -3.73
N ALA A 313 20.67 8.95 -3.21
CA ALA A 313 21.05 7.65 -3.75
C ALA A 313 20.60 7.47 -5.20
N MET A 314 19.39 7.90 -5.57
CA MET A 314 18.91 7.86 -6.96
C MET A 314 19.71 8.83 -7.87
N ASP A 315 19.98 10.05 -7.40
CA ASP A 315 20.76 11.05 -8.14
C ASP A 315 22.19 10.54 -8.44
N GLU A 316 22.79 9.85 -7.46
CA GLU A 316 24.11 9.23 -7.54
C GLU A 316 24.09 7.82 -8.20
N ARG A 317 22.94 7.40 -8.76
CA ARG A 317 22.71 6.12 -9.45
C ARG A 317 22.97 4.87 -8.59
N ARG A 318 22.87 5.02 -7.27
CA ARG A 318 22.90 3.92 -6.30
C ARG A 318 21.49 3.38 -6.04
N PHE A 319 20.87 2.82 -7.07
CA PHE A 319 19.48 2.36 -7.02
C PHE A 319 19.23 1.22 -6.03
N LYS A 320 20.22 0.35 -5.80
CA LYS A 320 20.12 -0.71 -4.77
C LYS A 320 19.96 -0.09 -3.38
N ASP A 321 20.80 0.89 -3.06
CA ASP A 321 20.72 1.63 -1.80
C ASP A 321 19.38 2.36 -1.69
N ALA A 322 18.86 2.95 -2.77
CA ALA A 322 17.55 3.60 -2.77
C ALA A 322 16.41 2.63 -2.40
N VAL A 323 16.42 1.41 -2.95
CA VAL A 323 15.45 0.35 -2.61
C VAL A 323 15.58 -0.08 -1.14
N GLU A 324 16.80 -0.21 -0.63
CA GLU A 324 17.05 -0.59 0.77
C GLU A 324 16.60 0.52 1.74
N LEU A 325 16.87 1.78 1.41
CA LEU A 325 16.48 2.95 2.21
C LEU A 325 14.95 3.15 2.25
N ARG A 326 14.22 2.76 1.19
CA ARG A 326 12.73 2.70 1.21
C ARG A 326 12.20 1.67 2.20
N GLY A 327 13.02 0.70 2.61
CA GLY A 327 12.70 -0.27 3.65
C GLY A 327 12.29 -1.64 3.13
N ARG A 328 12.06 -2.54 4.09
CA ARG A 328 11.80 -3.96 3.83
C ARG A 328 10.48 -4.21 3.10
N SER A 329 9.44 -3.44 3.43
CA SER A 329 8.12 -3.56 2.78
C SER A 329 8.22 -3.29 1.27
N PHE A 330 8.90 -2.21 0.88
CA PHE A 330 9.16 -1.87 -0.52
C PHE A 330 9.94 -2.99 -1.24
N THR A 331 11.03 -3.45 -0.63
CA THR A 331 11.88 -4.52 -1.17
C THR A 331 11.08 -5.82 -1.37
N ASN A 332 10.26 -6.19 -0.40
CA ASN A 332 9.42 -7.39 -0.47
C ASN A 332 8.37 -7.29 -1.59
N ASN A 333 7.72 -6.13 -1.74
CA ASN A 333 6.77 -5.88 -2.83
C ASN A 333 7.46 -6.00 -4.20
N LEU A 334 8.65 -5.42 -4.34
CA LEU A 334 9.41 -5.45 -5.58
C LEU A 334 9.83 -6.88 -5.96
N ASN A 335 10.36 -7.64 -5.00
CA ASN A 335 10.76 -9.02 -5.22
C ASN A 335 9.57 -9.92 -5.56
N THR A 336 8.45 -9.75 -4.84
CA THR A 336 7.21 -10.48 -5.13
C THR A 336 6.70 -10.17 -6.53
N TYR A 337 6.67 -8.90 -6.92
CA TYR A 337 6.27 -8.49 -8.26
C TYR A 337 7.17 -9.13 -9.35
N LYS A 338 8.49 -9.14 -9.16
CA LYS A 338 9.44 -9.77 -10.09
C LYS A 338 9.14 -11.26 -10.27
N LEU A 339 8.94 -11.99 -9.18
CA LEU A 339 8.64 -13.43 -9.18
C LEU A 339 7.30 -13.76 -9.86
N LEU A 340 6.28 -12.91 -9.68
CA LEU A 340 4.94 -13.15 -10.22
C LEU A 340 4.76 -12.63 -11.65
N SER A 341 5.56 -11.66 -12.08
CA SER A 341 5.48 -11.08 -13.43
C SER A 341 6.40 -11.78 -14.42
N ASN A 342 7.57 -12.30 -13.99
CA ASN A 342 8.53 -12.96 -14.86
C ASN A 342 8.53 -14.48 -14.73
N LYS A 343 8.05 -15.19 -15.76
CA LYS A 343 8.31 -16.62 -15.88
C LYS A 343 9.67 -16.79 -16.55
N LYS A 344 10.65 -17.37 -15.84
CA LYS A 344 11.91 -17.79 -16.46
C LYS A 344 11.65 -18.86 -17.54
N PRO A 345 12.46 -18.92 -18.61
CA PRO A 345 12.39 -19.99 -19.59
C PRO A 345 12.48 -21.38 -18.92
N GLU A 346 11.81 -22.39 -19.49
CA GLU A 346 11.74 -23.72 -18.85
C GLU A 346 13.11 -24.39 -18.64
N GLY A 347 14.10 -24.06 -19.48
CA GLY A 347 15.47 -24.55 -19.32
C GLY A 347 16.25 -23.94 -18.15
N GLU A 348 15.78 -22.82 -17.60
CA GLU A 348 16.42 -22.10 -16.48
C GLU A 348 15.72 -22.33 -15.13
N LEU A 349 14.57 -23.00 -15.14
CA LEU A 349 13.86 -23.31 -13.91
C LEU A 349 14.66 -24.34 -13.09
N PRO A 350 14.70 -24.20 -11.75
CA PRO A 350 15.26 -25.22 -10.89
C PRO A 350 14.59 -26.57 -11.15
N LYS A 351 15.35 -27.67 -11.08
CA LYS A 351 14.76 -29.01 -11.17
C LYS A 351 14.29 -29.43 -9.80
N SER A 352 12.97 -29.50 -9.62
CA SER A 352 12.35 -30.05 -8.43
C SER A 352 11.40 -31.19 -8.81
N ASN A 353 11.43 -32.27 -8.04
CA ASN A 353 10.46 -33.36 -8.17
C ASN A 353 9.28 -33.23 -7.19
N PHE A 354 9.18 -32.11 -6.48
CA PHE A 354 8.09 -31.86 -5.53
C PHE A 354 6.78 -31.49 -6.24
N THR A 355 5.70 -32.11 -5.77
CA THR A 355 4.33 -31.79 -6.15
C THR A 355 3.63 -31.10 -4.99
N VAL A 356 3.16 -29.87 -5.21
CA VAL A 356 2.49 -29.05 -4.18
C VAL A 356 1.02 -28.90 -4.55
N ALA A 357 0.13 -29.21 -3.60
CA ALA A 357 -1.30 -29.01 -3.77
C ALA A 357 -1.78 -27.73 -3.08
N VAL A 358 -2.65 -26.98 -3.75
CA VAL A 358 -3.29 -25.77 -3.22
C VAL A 358 -4.80 -25.99 -3.17
N LEU A 359 -5.44 -25.61 -2.05
CA LEU A 359 -6.89 -25.66 -1.90
C LEU A 359 -7.42 -24.52 -1.04
N ASN A 360 -8.70 -24.20 -1.26
CA ASN A 360 -9.41 -23.19 -0.48
C ASN A 360 -10.41 -23.86 0.47
N VAL A 361 -10.44 -23.43 1.73
CA VAL A 361 -11.28 -24.02 2.78
C VAL A 361 -11.98 -22.94 3.61
N GLY A 362 -13.26 -23.15 3.94
CA GLY A 362 -14.09 -22.21 4.68
C GLY A 362 -15.10 -21.47 3.81
N ALA A 363 -15.56 -20.31 4.27
CA ALA A 363 -16.41 -19.41 3.47
C ALA A 363 -15.57 -18.65 2.43
N PRO A 364 -16.16 -18.21 1.30
CA PRO A 364 -15.46 -17.37 0.33
C PRO A 364 -14.95 -16.07 0.97
N ALA A 365 -13.71 -15.70 0.66
CA ALA A 365 -13.11 -14.42 1.05
C ALA A 365 -12.46 -13.75 -0.17
N ALA A 366 -12.63 -12.44 -0.31
CA ALA A 366 -11.97 -11.67 -1.36
C ALA A 366 -10.45 -11.76 -1.18
N GLY A 367 -9.73 -12.09 -2.26
CA GLY A 367 -8.27 -12.30 -2.24
C GLY A 367 -7.82 -13.77 -2.25
N MET A 368 -8.73 -14.75 -2.07
CA MET A 368 -8.38 -16.17 -2.20
C MET A 368 -7.77 -16.48 -3.59
N ASN A 369 -8.35 -15.94 -4.66
CA ASN A 369 -7.84 -16.13 -6.02
C ASN A 369 -6.45 -15.52 -6.24
N ALA A 370 -6.19 -14.35 -5.67
CA ALA A 370 -4.88 -13.69 -5.71
C ALA A 370 -3.82 -14.54 -4.99
N ALA A 371 -4.17 -15.10 -3.82
CA ALA A 371 -3.29 -16.00 -3.07
C ALA A 371 -2.99 -17.29 -3.84
N VAL A 372 -4.00 -17.94 -4.44
CA VAL A 372 -3.81 -19.12 -5.30
C VAL A 372 -2.89 -18.78 -6.49
N ARG A 373 -3.15 -17.65 -7.18
CA ARG A 373 -2.30 -17.18 -8.28
C ARG A 373 -0.84 -17.04 -7.86
N SER A 374 -0.61 -16.44 -6.69
CA SER A 374 0.75 -16.23 -6.16
C SER A 374 1.44 -17.57 -5.91
N ALA A 375 0.77 -18.47 -5.18
CA ALA A 375 1.31 -19.79 -4.85
C ALA A 375 1.64 -20.63 -6.09
N VAL A 376 0.74 -20.66 -7.07
CA VAL A 376 0.93 -21.41 -8.32
C VAL A 376 2.10 -20.86 -9.11
N ARG A 377 2.19 -19.54 -9.29
CA ARG A 377 3.28 -18.93 -10.07
C ARG A 377 4.62 -19.12 -9.39
N LEU A 378 4.70 -18.90 -8.07
CA LEU A 378 5.94 -19.10 -7.32
C LEU A 378 6.39 -20.56 -7.36
N GLY A 379 5.49 -21.51 -7.11
CA GLY A 379 5.83 -22.93 -7.16
C GLY A 379 6.33 -23.38 -8.53
N ILE A 380 5.75 -22.86 -9.63
CA ILE A 380 6.26 -23.11 -10.99
C ILE A 380 7.65 -22.49 -11.19
N THR A 381 7.89 -21.27 -10.70
CA THR A 381 9.20 -20.60 -10.78
C THR A 381 10.29 -21.36 -10.03
N GLU A 382 9.94 -22.05 -8.95
CA GLU A 382 10.83 -22.94 -8.19
C GLU A 382 10.89 -24.38 -8.76
N GLY A 383 10.23 -24.62 -9.90
CA GLY A 383 10.26 -25.91 -10.60
C GLY A 383 9.37 -26.99 -9.99
N HIS A 384 8.45 -26.64 -9.09
CA HIS A 384 7.49 -27.58 -8.51
C HIS A 384 6.33 -27.86 -9.48
N LYS A 385 5.76 -29.07 -9.38
CA LYS A 385 4.49 -29.40 -10.01
C LYS A 385 3.35 -28.88 -9.14
N MET A 386 2.50 -28.02 -9.68
CA MET A 386 1.39 -27.44 -8.93
C MET A 386 0.08 -28.17 -9.23
N LEU A 387 -0.62 -28.57 -8.17
CA LEU A 387 -1.96 -29.16 -8.24
C LEU A 387 -2.97 -28.23 -7.57
N ALA A 388 -4.13 -28.08 -8.18
CA ALA A 388 -5.28 -27.41 -7.60
C ALA A 388 -6.33 -28.43 -7.20
N VAL A 389 -6.81 -28.35 -5.96
CA VAL A 389 -7.93 -29.15 -5.48
C VAL A 389 -9.18 -28.28 -5.45
N THR A 390 -10.24 -28.74 -6.10
CA THR A 390 -11.50 -27.98 -6.13
C THR A 390 -12.39 -28.31 -4.94
N ASP A 391 -13.24 -27.36 -4.53
CA ASP A 391 -14.25 -27.55 -3.47
C ASP A 391 -13.71 -28.02 -2.11
N GLY A 392 -12.50 -27.58 -1.76
CA GLY A 392 -11.89 -27.84 -0.45
C GLY A 392 -11.70 -29.34 -0.15
N PHE A 393 -11.85 -29.73 1.12
CA PHE A 393 -11.70 -31.13 1.53
C PHE A 393 -12.79 -32.05 0.95
N GLU A 394 -13.96 -31.51 0.61
CA GLU A 394 -15.03 -32.29 -0.02
C GLU A 394 -14.61 -32.76 -1.41
N GLY A 395 -14.13 -31.85 -2.27
CA GLY A 395 -13.63 -32.24 -3.58
C GLY A 395 -12.32 -33.03 -3.49
N PHE A 396 -11.48 -32.77 -2.48
CA PHE A 396 -10.30 -33.59 -2.20
C PHE A 396 -10.67 -35.06 -1.96
N SER A 397 -11.68 -35.33 -1.12
CA SER A 397 -12.16 -36.69 -0.83
C SER A 397 -12.76 -37.42 -2.04
N ARG A 398 -13.08 -36.68 -3.11
CA ARG A 398 -13.61 -37.18 -4.39
C ARG A 398 -12.55 -37.23 -5.49
N GLY A 399 -11.30 -36.88 -5.19
CA GLY A 399 -10.21 -36.85 -6.16
C GLY A 399 -10.31 -35.75 -7.20
N GLN A 400 -10.99 -34.64 -6.89
CA GLN A 400 -11.10 -33.48 -7.79
C GLN A 400 -9.82 -32.65 -7.78
N ILE A 401 -8.75 -33.23 -8.33
CA ILE A 401 -7.40 -32.69 -8.32
C ILE A 401 -6.95 -32.55 -9.78
N LYS A 402 -6.44 -31.37 -10.15
CA LYS A 402 -5.92 -31.13 -11.50
C LYS A 402 -4.60 -30.38 -11.43
N GLU A 403 -3.72 -30.65 -12.38
CA GLU A 403 -2.52 -29.83 -12.57
C GLU A 403 -2.94 -28.42 -13.01
N ILE A 404 -2.30 -27.41 -12.41
CA ILE A 404 -2.56 -26.00 -12.70
C ILE A 404 -1.28 -25.34 -13.21
N LYS A 405 -1.38 -24.65 -14.33
CA LYS A 405 -0.26 -24.03 -15.06
C LYS A 405 -0.26 -22.52 -14.88
N TRP A 406 0.85 -21.89 -15.26
CA TRP A 406 1.07 -20.45 -15.17
C TRP A 406 -0.04 -19.61 -15.84
N GLY A 407 -0.52 -20.08 -16.99
CA GLY A 407 -1.58 -19.41 -17.76
C GLY A 407 -2.95 -19.51 -17.13
N ASP A 408 -3.22 -20.58 -16.38
CA ASP A 408 -4.56 -20.88 -15.82
C ASP A 408 -4.96 -19.89 -14.72
N VAL A 409 -3.97 -19.34 -14.00
CA VAL A 409 -4.16 -18.33 -12.94
C VAL A 409 -3.99 -16.88 -13.44
N GLY A 410 -3.92 -16.68 -14.76
CA GLY A 410 -3.85 -15.35 -15.36
C GLY A 410 -5.11 -14.53 -15.10
N GLY A 411 -4.97 -13.30 -14.60
CA GLY A 411 -6.10 -12.39 -14.35
C GLY A 411 -6.87 -12.65 -13.05
N TRP A 412 -6.39 -13.54 -12.19
CA TRP A 412 -7.06 -13.89 -10.92
C TRP A 412 -6.88 -12.86 -9.80
N THR A 413 -5.97 -11.88 -9.94
CA THR A 413 -5.62 -10.95 -8.85
C THR A 413 -6.82 -10.14 -8.36
N GLY A 414 -7.60 -9.55 -9.26
CA GLY A 414 -8.78 -8.74 -8.92
C GLY A 414 -10.09 -9.54 -8.81
N GLN A 415 -10.06 -10.87 -8.84
CA GLN A 415 -11.29 -11.69 -8.83
C GLN A 415 -11.75 -12.00 -7.41
N GLY A 416 -12.99 -11.61 -7.07
CA GLY A 416 -13.63 -11.97 -5.81
C GLY A 416 -13.98 -13.46 -5.69
N GLY A 417 -14.35 -13.90 -4.47
CA GLY A 417 -14.77 -15.28 -4.20
C GLY A 417 -13.62 -16.31 -4.32
N SER A 418 -13.96 -17.53 -4.74
CA SER A 418 -13.01 -18.64 -4.93
C SER A 418 -13.28 -19.37 -6.26
N ILE A 419 -12.37 -19.25 -7.23
CA ILE A 419 -12.45 -19.92 -8.54
C ILE A 419 -12.24 -21.43 -8.39
N LEU A 420 -11.40 -21.87 -7.44
CA LEU A 420 -11.24 -23.29 -7.11
C LEU A 420 -12.49 -23.88 -6.42
N GLY A 421 -13.43 -23.04 -5.97
CA GLY A 421 -14.47 -23.45 -5.03
C GLY A 421 -13.91 -23.50 -3.61
N THR A 422 -14.79 -23.39 -2.62
CA THR A 422 -14.42 -23.49 -1.20
C THR A 422 -15.61 -24.02 -0.41
N LYS A 423 -15.34 -24.83 0.62
CA LYS A 423 -16.34 -25.48 1.47
C LYS A 423 -15.88 -25.44 2.92
N ARG A 424 -16.85 -25.39 3.84
CA ARG A 424 -16.62 -25.48 5.29
C ARG A 424 -16.40 -26.93 5.79
N THR A 425 -16.52 -27.91 4.90
CA THR A 425 -16.40 -29.33 5.22
C THR A 425 -15.01 -29.66 5.76
N LEU A 426 -14.95 -30.30 6.94
CA LEU A 426 -13.71 -30.76 7.57
C LEU A 426 -13.27 -32.14 7.05
N PRO A 427 -11.96 -32.47 7.08
CA PRO A 427 -11.42 -33.70 6.52
C PRO A 427 -11.67 -34.95 7.37
N GLY A 428 -12.05 -34.84 8.64
CA GLY A 428 -12.07 -35.95 9.61
C GLY A 428 -12.87 -37.19 9.19
N LYS A 429 -13.98 -37.02 8.48
CA LYS A 429 -14.79 -38.16 7.96
C LYS A 429 -14.23 -38.80 6.69
N TYR A 430 -13.22 -38.17 6.07
CA TYR A 430 -12.73 -38.49 4.74
C TYR A 430 -11.21 -38.75 4.71
N LEU A 431 -10.57 -38.87 5.88
CA LEU A 431 -9.12 -38.99 6.02
C LEU A 431 -8.52 -40.09 5.13
N GLU A 432 -9.12 -41.28 5.12
CA GLU A 432 -8.65 -42.40 4.30
C GLU A 432 -8.62 -42.06 2.80
N LYS A 433 -9.73 -41.53 2.27
CA LYS A 433 -9.84 -41.13 0.86
C LYS A 433 -8.87 -40.01 0.50
N ILE A 434 -8.74 -39.01 1.37
CA ILE A 434 -7.79 -37.91 1.16
C ILE A 434 -6.36 -38.46 1.12
N ALA A 435 -5.99 -39.36 2.05
CA ALA A 435 -4.68 -40.00 2.07
C ALA A 435 -4.42 -40.88 0.83
N GLU A 436 -5.44 -41.56 0.29
CA GLU A 436 -5.35 -42.29 -0.98
C GLU A 436 -5.08 -41.34 -2.16
N HIS A 437 -5.82 -40.23 -2.26
CA HIS A 437 -5.62 -39.27 -3.33
C HIS A 437 -4.27 -38.55 -3.24
N MET A 438 -3.78 -38.26 -2.04
CA MET A 438 -2.44 -37.72 -1.84
C MET A 438 -1.34 -38.66 -2.34
N ARG A 439 -1.45 -39.96 -2.06
CA ARG A 439 -0.54 -40.98 -2.59
C ARG A 439 -0.64 -41.11 -4.10
N ALA A 440 -1.86 -41.19 -4.64
CA ALA A 440 -2.10 -41.35 -6.07
C ALA A 440 -1.55 -40.19 -6.92
N HIS A 441 -1.50 -38.98 -6.36
CA HIS A 441 -0.99 -37.78 -7.03
C HIS A 441 0.42 -37.38 -6.56
N CYS A 442 1.06 -38.19 -5.72
CA CYS A 442 2.39 -37.94 -5.15
C CYS A 442 2.52 -36.55 -4.49
N ILE A 443 1.51 -36.10 -3.74
CA ILE A 443 1.50 -34.78 -3.10
C ILE A 443 2.58 -34.74 -2.00
N ASN A 444 3.53 -33.82 -2.13
CA ASN A 444 4.66 -33.64 -1.22
C ASN A 444 4.53 -32.44 -0.29
N ALA A 445 3.64 -31.49 -0.58
CA ALA A 445 3.31 -30.38 0.32
C ALA A 445 1.87 -29.90 0.07
N LEU A 446 1.25 -29.33 1.10
CA LEU A 446 -0.11 -28.80 1.05
C LEU A 446 -0.14 -27.33 1.49
N LEU A 447 -0.70 -26.46 0.65
CA LEU A 447 -1.03 -25.08 0.99
C LEU A 447 -2.54 -24.92 1.08
N VAL A 448 -3.03 -24.55 2.27
CA VAL A 448 -4.46 -24.31 2.53
C VAL A 448 -4.70 -22.81 2.66
N ILE A 449 -5.58 -22.24 1.85
CA ILE A 449 -5.99 -20.84 1.96
C ILE A 449 -7.40 -20.81 2.53
N GLY A 450 -7.60 -20.27 3.73
CA GLY A 450 -8.90 -20.41 4.36
C GLY A 450 -9.10 -19.81 5.73
N GLY A 451 -10.29 -20.00 6.26
CA GLY A 451 -10.71 -19.50 7.58
C GLY A 451 -10.46 -20.48 8.72
N PHE A 452 -11.26 -20.38 9.77
CA PHE A 452 -11.15 -21.26 10.95
C PHE A 452 -11.31 -22.75 10.62
N GLU A 453 -12.12 -23.10 9.61
CA GLU A 453 -12.27 -24.48 9.15
C GLU A 453 -10.98 -25.05 8.53
N ALA A 454 -10.14 -24.21 7.91
CA ALA A 454 -8.83 -24.63 7.43
C ALA A 454 -7.89 -24.96 8.59
N TYR A 455 -7.90 -24.12 9.64
CA TYR A 455 -7.13 -24.33 10.85
C TYR A 455 -7.50 -25.65 11.53
N LEU A 456 -8.80 -25.89 11.76
CA LEU A 456 -9.30 -27.16 12.31
C LEU A 456 -8.95 -28.34 11.40
N GLY A 457 -9.11 -28.20 10.09
CA GLY A 457 -8.77 -29.25 9.13
C GLY A 457 -7.30 -29.65 9.20
N LEU A 458 -6.38 -28.70 9.36
CA LEU A 458 -4.96 -29.00 9.54
C LEU A 458 -4.66 -29.68 10.87
N LEU A 459 -5.38 -29.36 11.96
CA LEU A 459 -5.25 -30.07 13.23
C LEU A 459 -5.69 -31.54 13.11
N GLU A 460 -6.80 -31.79 12.41
CA GLU A 460 -7.30 -33.15 12.14
C GLU A 460 -6.29 -33.94 11.30
N LEU A 461 -5.74 -33.36 10.23
CA LEU A 461 -4.70 -33.99 9.41
C LEU A 461 -3.41 -34.23 10.20
N SER A 462 -3.02 -33.30 11.06
CA SER A 462 -1.84 -33.43 11.93
C SER A 462 -2.00 -34.61 12.89
N THR A 463 -3.15 -34.72 13.55
CA THR A 463 -3.48 -35.84 14.45
C THR A 463 -3.50 -37.18 13.70
N ALA A 464 -3.96 -37.16 12.44
CA ALA A 464 -4.05 -38.36 11.60
C ALA A 464 -2.69 -38.85 11.06
N ARG A 465 -1.58 -38.13 11.26
CA ARG A 465 -0.23 -38.52 10.81
C ARG A 465 0.24 -39.87 11.35
N GLU A 466 -0.15 -40.22 12.57
CA GLU A 466 0.18 -41.52 13.16
C GLU A 466 -0.42 -42.70 12.39
N LYS A 467 -1.54 -42.45 11.68
CA LYS A 467 -2.32 -43.48 11.00
C LYS A 467 -2.11 -43.49 9.49
N TYR A 468 -1.81 -42.34 8.90
CA TYR A 468 -1.64 -42.17 7.46
C TYR A 468 -0.34 -41.43 7.14
N GLU A 469 0.66 -42.17 6.64
CA GLU A 469 1.96 -41.62 6.24
C GLU A 469 1.84 -40.52 5.17
N ALA A 470 0.78 -40.55 4.35
CA ALA A 470 0.50 -39.52 3.35
C ALA A 470 0.37 -38.09 3.93
N PHE A 471 0.02 -37.97 5.23
CA PHE A 471 -0.08 -36.67 5.91
C PHE A 471 1.24 -36.22 6.55
N CYS A 472 2.29 -37.05 6.51
CA CYS A 472 3.63 -36.74 7.01
C CYS A 472 4.42 -35.86 6.04
N ILE A 473 3.75 -34.83 5.50
CA ILE A 473 4.30 -33.82 4.60
C ILE A 473 4.17 -32.42 5.22
N PRO A 474 4.93 -31.43 4.75
CA PRO A 474 4.71 -30.04 5.11
C PRO A 474 3.29 -29.58 4.72
N MET A 475 2.57 -29.03 5.69
CA MET A 475 1.25 -28.43 5.49
C MET A 475 1.26 -27.03 6.09
N VAL A 476 0.91 -26.03 5.29
CA VAL A 476 0.90 -24.62 5.72
C VAL A 476 -0.44 -23.98 5.37
N MET A 477 -0.88 -23.05 6.20
CA MET A 477 -2.12 -22.31 6.01
C MET A 477 -1.84 -20.81 5.87
N VAL A 478 -2.60 -20.17 4.99
CA VAL A 478 -2.72 -18.71 4.91
C VAL A 478 -4.13 -18.31 5.32
N PRO A 479 -4.30 -17.42 6.32
CA PRO A 479 -5.61 -17.02 6.82
C PRO A 479 -6.38 -16.19 5.78
N ALA A 480 -7.57 -16.64 5.40
CA ALA A 480 -8.49 -15.99 4.48
C ALA A 480 -9.93 -16.11 4.98
N THR A 481 -10.44 -15.01 5.54
CA THR A 481 -11.79 -14.89 6.08
C THR A 481 -12.11 -13.41 6.28
N VAL A 482 -13.38 -13.03 6.17
CA VAL A 482 -13.84 -11.67 6.51
C VAL A 482 -13.90 -11.44 8.02
N SER A 483 -13.93 -12.52 8.81
CA SER A 483 -14.14 -12.45 10.27
C SER A 483 -12.87 -12.16 11.06
N ASN A 484 -11.69 -12.23 10.45
CA ASN A 484 -10.38 -12.10 11.12
C ASN A 484 -10.24 -12.91 12.42
N ASN A 485 -10.69 -14.17 12.39
CA ASN A 485 -10.82 -15.04 13.56
C ASN A 485 -9.87 -16.26 13.54
N VAL A 486 -8.83 -16.24 12.70
CA VAL A 486 -7.88 -17.36 12.61
C VAL A 486 -6.78 -17.15 13.66
N PRO A 487 -6.57 -18.11 14.59
CA PRO A 487 -5.51 -18.01 15.58
C PRO A 487 -4.11 -17.93 14.94
N GLY A 488 -3.24 -17.09 15.51
CA GLY A 488 -1.84 -16.95 15.07
C GLY A 488 -1.59 -15.90 14.00
N SER A 489 -2.61 -15.12 13.60
CA SER A 489 -2.45 -13.97 12.72
C SER A 489 -3.35 -12.82 13.12
N ASP A 490 -2.82 -11.60 13.12
CA ASP A 490 -3.56 -10.38 13.41
C ASP A 490 -4.49 -9.96 12.25
N PHE A 491 -4.24 -10.52 11.05
CA PHE A 491 -4.95 -10.19 9.83
C PHE A 491 -5.31 -11.42 9.01
N SER A 492 -6.45 -11.37 8.34
CA SER A 492 -6.86 -12.37 7.35
C SER A 492 -7.24 -11.73 6.03
N ILE A 493 -6.89 -12.42 4.95
CA ILE A 493 -7.26 -12.03 3.59
C ILE A 493 -8.79 -11.91 3.50
N GLY A 494 -9.26 -10.75 3.03
CA GLY A 494 -10.68 -10.42 2.84
C GLY A 494 -11.31 -9.57 3.95
N ALA A 495 -10.66 -9.41 5.12
CA ALA A 495 -11.18 -8.56 6.19
C ALA A 495 -11.23 -7.08 5.78
N ASP A 496 -10.20 -6.57 5.11
CA ASP A 496 -10.16 -5.19 4.63
C ASP A 496 -11.25 -4.89 3.58
N THR A 497 -11.50 -5.81 2.65
CA THR A 497 -12.62 -5.69 1.69
C THR A 497 -13.97 -5.60 2.40
N ALA A 498 -14.17 -6.39 3.46
CA ALA A 498 -15.39 -6.35 4.25
C ALA A 498 -15.52 -5.02 5.03
N LEU A 499 -14.42 -4.51 5.60
CA LEU A 499 -14.40 -3.21 6.28
C LEU A 499 -14.72 -2.06 5.34
N ASN A 500 -14.15 -2.04 4.14
CA ASN A 500 -14.49 -1.02 3.12
C ASN A 500 -15.97 -1.11 2.71
N THR A 501 -16.51 -2.33 2.55
CA THR A 501 -17.96 -2.51 2.27
C THR A 501 -18.83 -1.97 3.41
N ILE A 502 -18.51 -2.28 4.67
CA ILE A 502 -19.24 -1.77 5.84
C ILE A 502 -19.15 -0.24 5.92
N THR A 503 -17.96 0.29 5.66
CA THR A 503 -17.68 1.73 5.63
C THR A 503 -18.59 2.39 4.61
N ASP A 504 -18.57 1.95 3.34
CA ASP A 504 -19.39 2.52 2.27
C ASP A 504 -20.89 2.46 2.56
N VAL A 505 -21.41 1.30 3.02
CA VAL A 505 -22.83 1.14 3.36
C VAL A 505 -23.25 2.09 4.48
N SER A 506 -22.41 2.27 5.51
CA SER A 506 -22.69 3.18 6.61
C SER A 506 -22.84 4.64 6.13
N PHE A 507 -22.08 5.04 5.11
CA PHE A 507 -22.20 6.38 4.51
C PHE A 507 -23.42 6.56 3.63
N PHE A 508 -23.93 5.50 3.00
CA PHE A 508 -25.22 5.58 2.32
C PHE A 508 -26.38 5.78 3.31
N LEU A 509 -26.28 5.19 4.51
CA LEU A 509 -27.33 5.26 5.52
C LEU A 509 -27.34 6.57 6.32
N LEU A 510 -26.17 7.17 6.56
CA LEU A 510 -26.04 8.41 7.35
C LEU A 510 -26.90 9.58 6.81
N PRO A 511 -26.83 9.97 5.52
CA PRO A 511 -27.67 11.03 4.96
C PRO A 511 -29.17 10.74 5.07
N SER A 512 -29.57 9.46 4.97
CA SER A 512 -30.97 9.07 5.12
C SER A 512 -31.51 9.28 6.54
N ALA A 513 -30.65 9.20 7.55
CA ALA A 513 -31.02 9.50 8.94
C ALA A 513 -31.12 11.01 9.20
N TYR A 514 -30.30 11.83 8.53
CA TYR A 514 -30.35 13.30 8.66
C TYR A 514 -31.59 13.92 8.00
N VAL A 515 -32.14 13.31 6.94
CA VAL A 515 -33.34 13.80 6.25
C VAL A 515 -34.65 13.38 6.97
N ALA A 516 -34.57 12.45 7.93
CA ALA A 516 -35.73 11.94 8.66
C ALA A 516 -36.13 12.80 9.89
N HIS A 517 -35.40 13.87 10.16
CA HIS A 517 -35.68 14.89 11.17
C HIS A 517 -35.81 16.26 10.50
#